data_AF-A0A831S3M8-F1
#
_entry.id   AF-A0A831S3M8-F1
#
_cell.length_a   1.000
_cell.length_b   1.000
_cell.length_c   1.000
_cell.angle_alpha   90.00
_cell.angle_beta   90.00
_cell.angle_gamma   90.00
#
_symmetry.space_group_name_H-M   'P 1'
#
loop_
_entity.id
_entity.type
_entity.pdbx_description
1 polymer ?
#
loop_
_entity_poly.entity_id
_entity_poly.type
_entity_poly.pdbx_seq_one_letter_code
_entity_poly.pdbx_strand_id
1 'polypeptide(L)'
;MYNFPISPQVKLSSLVFRTLSGVIGGTFGTVIVFIGIFLGGSIVQPVLSAAIGEEGVHPLFIFLAIILIFLSLLVSNLATCVFLTYANREKYNRLISTLTQVFVVNVILFLVALPLYLLVSAHSLAAIGYLAGIQLILGVLTTVLAMEVLAGSKHIILNLYSSILAIFSALLVIAMIFLTTTAAATSLLVFIAIPLVWGFFAFWGTVAEMVYQWFYSLYGSDPLCSETSFGEDYGERGKEEKEEESPVKSDDVTEEAENENE
;
A
#
# COMPACT_ATOMS: atom_id res chain seq x y z
N MET A 1 16.81 -28.16 17.71
CA MET A 1 17.14 -26.89 17.03
C MET A 1 16.32 -26.84 15.77
N TYR A 2 15.23 -26.07 15.75
CA TYR A 2 14.46 -25.86 14.52
C TYR A 2 15.25 -24.92 13.61
N ASN A 3 15.65 -25.45 12.46
CA ASN A 3 16.32 -24.70 11.41
C ASN A 3 15.24 -23.90 10.68
N PHE A 4 14.84 -22.75 11.23
CA PHE A 4 13.91 -21.87 10.55
C PHE A 4 14.59 -21.32 9.30
N PRO A 5 13.99 -21.46 8.10
CA PRO A 5 14.58 -20.93 6.88
C PRO A 5 14.74 -19.42 7.03
N ILE A 6 16.00 -18.99 6.98
CA ILE A 6 16.42 -17.60 7.07
C ILE A 6 15.69 -16.83 5.97
N SER A 7 14.89 -15.81 6.33
CA SER A 7 14.31 -14.90 5.34
C SER A 7 15.41 -14.35 4.43
N PRO A 8 15.19 -14.22 3.11
CA PRO A 8 16.22 -13.73 2.19
C PRO A 8 16.83 -12.43 2.71
N GLN A 9 18.16 -12.34 2.73
CA GLN A 9 18.87 -11.18 3.27
C GLN A 9 18.50 -9.91 2.50
N VAL A 10 17.94 -8.93 3.20
CA VAL A 10 17.58 -7.64 2.63
C VAL A 10 18.85 -6.81 2.49
N LYS A 11 19.25 -6.58 1.24
CA LYS A 11 20.45 -5.79 0.89
C LYS A 11 20.12 -4.30 0.85
N LEU A 12 21.13 -3.45 1.06
CA LEU A 12 20.99 -1.99 0.90
C LEU A 12 20.48 -1.58 -0.49
N SER A 13 20.82 -2.35 -1.53
CA SER A 13 20.27 -2.12 -2.87
C SER A 13 18.75 -2.27 -2.91
N SER A 14 18.19 -3.23 -2.16
CA SER A 14 16.75 -3.42 -2.03
C SER A 14 16.06 -2.21 -1.42
N LEU A 15 16.70 -1.57 -0.43
CA LEU A 15 16.20 -0.31 0.17
C LEU A 15 16.07 0.79 -0.89
N VAL A 16 17.12 1.01 -1.68
CA VAL A 16 17.11 2.04 -2.73
C VAL A 16 16.06 1.71 -3.78
N PHE A 17 16.05 0.49 -4.31
CA PHE A 17 15.10 0.09 -5.36
C PHE A 17 13.65 0.15 -4.89
N ARG A 18 13.33 -0.36 -3.69
CA ARG A 18 11.96 -0.30 -3.15
C ARG A 18 11.53 1.14 -2.90
N THR A 19 12.39 1.97 -2.32
CA THR A 19 12.09 3.39 -2.07
C THR A 19 11.80 4.12 -3.37
N LEU A 20 12.63 3.92 -4.40
CA LEU A 20 12.41 4.49 -5.73
C LEU A 20 11.11 3.95 -6.37
N SER A 21 10.82 2.66 -6.27
CA SER A 21 9.55 2.08 -6.74
C SER A 21 8.34 2.73 -6.08
N GLY A 22 8.40 2.98 -4.77
CA GLY A 22 7.35 3.69 -4.03
C GLY A 22 7.17 5.13 -4.55
N VAL A 23 8.26 5.88 -4.67
CA VAL A 23 8.23 7.25 -5.19
C VAL A 23 7.69 7.29 -6.62
N ILE A 24 8.19 6.43 -7.51
CA ILE A 24 7.76 6.35 -8.91
C ILE A 24 6.26 6.03 -8.98
N GLY A 25 5.78 5.01 -8.26
CA GLY A 25 4.35 4.71 -8.22
C GLY A 25 3.50 5.88 -7.72
N GLY A 26 3.99 6.61 -6.70
CA GLY A 26 3.38 7.84 -6.22
C GLY A 26 3.31 8.99 -7.24
N THR A 27 4.32 9.11 -8.11
CA THR A 27 4.35 10.15 -9.15
C THR A 27 3.26 9.97 -10.21
N PHE A 28 2.81 8.74 -10.50
CA PHE A 28 1.73 8.52 -11.48
C PHE A 28 0.42 9.21 -11.07
N GLY A 29 0.03 9.14 -9.79
CA GLY A 29 -1.14 9.88 -9.31
C GLY A 29 -0.93 11.39 -9.40
N THR A 30 0.27 11.86 -9.04
CA THR A 30 0.63 13.28 -9.12
C THR A 30 0.47 13.83 -10.53
N VAL A 31 0.89 13.08 -11.55
CA VAL A 31 0.73 13.47 -12.96
C VAL A 31 -0.75 13.61 -13.32
N ILE A 32 -1.63 12.74 -12.81
CA ILE A 32 -3.08 12.84 -13.03
C ILE A 32 -3.66 14.10 -12.39
N VAL A 33 -3.29 14.40 -11.13
CA VAL A 33 -3.73 15.65 -10.48
C VAL A 33 -3.23 16.86 -11.24
N PHE A 34 -1.96 16.84 -11.66
CA PHE A 34 -1.35 17.94 -12.39
C PHE A 34 -2.09 18.22 -13.69
N ILE A 35 -2.29 17.19 -14.53
CA ILE A 35 -3.04 17.31 -15.78
C ILE A 35 -4.49 17.76 -15.50
N GLY A 36 -5.15 17.16 -14.51
CA GLY A 36 -6.53 17.45 -14.17
C GLY A 36 -6.77 18.87 -13.67
N ILE A 37 -5.92 19.36 -12.76
CA ILE A 37 -5.99 20.74 -12.25
C ILE A 37 -5.60 21.73 -13.33
N PHE A 38 -4.57 21.42 -14.15
CA PHE A 38 -4.16 22.30 -15.24
C PHE A 38 -5.28 22.48 -16.28
N LEU A 39 -5.83 21.37 -16.80
CA LEU A 39 -6.93 21.43 -17.76
C LEU A 39 -8.21 21.99 -17.13
N GLY A 40 -8.48 21.60 -15.89
CA GLY A 40 -9.64 22.07 -15.12
C GLY A 40 -9.61 23.58 -14.91
N GLY A 41 -8.48 24.11 -14.42
CA GLY A 41 -8.34 25.54 -14.12
C GLY A 41 -8.20 26.40 -15.36
N SER A 42 -7.53 25.91 -16.42
CA SER A 42 -7.28 26.71 -17.63
C SER A 42 -8.42 26.68 -18.65
N ILE A 43 -9.22 25.60 -18.71
CA ILE A 43 -10.25 25.43 -19.74
C ILE A 43 -11.63 25.32 -19.10
N VAL A 44 -11.80 24.41 -18.14
CA VAL A 44 -13.13 24.08 -17.60
C VAL A 44 -13.68 25.22 -16.75
N GLN A 45 -12.90 25.73 -15.79
CA GLN A 45 -13.36 26.78 -14.89
C GLN A 45 -13.78 28.07 -15.63
N PRO A 46 -12.98 28.64 -16.56
CA PRO A 46 -13.36 29.89 -17.25
C PRO A 46 -14.61 29.74 -18.11
N VAL A 47 -14.78 28.59 -18.78
CA VAL A 47 -15.96 28.31 -19.60
C VAL A 47 -17.21 28.19 -18.72
N LEU A 48 -17.09 27.51 -17.58
CA LEU A 48 -18.20 27.36 -16.65
C LEU A 48 -18.57 28.69 -15.99
N SER A 49 -17.61 29.49 -15.54
CA SER A 49 -17.88 30.80 -14.93
C SER A 49 -18.50 31.80 -15.93
N ALA A 50 -18.06 31.77 -17.20
CA ALA A 50 -18.61 32.63 -18.25
C ALA A 50 -20.09 32.32 -18.57
N ALA A 51 -20.53 31.07 -18.37
CA ALA A 51 -21.90 30.66 -18.69
C ALA A 51 -22.96 31.20 -17.71
N ILE A 52 -22.55 31.63 -16.51
CA ILE A 52 -23.46 31.94 -15.38
C ILE A 52 -23.21 33.34 -14.80
N GLY A 53 -22.12 34.00 -15.19
CA GLY A 53 -21.81 35.36 -14.76
C GLY A 53 -21.43 35.48 -13.28
N GLU A 54 -21.06 34.38 -12.62
CA GLU A 54 -20.61 34.37 -11.23
C GLU A 54 -19.09 34.50 -11.13
N GLU A 55 -18.59 35.32 -10.19
CA GLU A 55 -17.16 35.45 -9.87
C GLU A 55 -16.63 34.32 -8.94
N GLY A 56 -17.41 33.25 -8.75
CA GLY A 56 -17.10 32.14 -7.84
C GLY A 56 -16.56 30.87 -8.51
N VAL A 57 -16.04 29.94 -7.70
CA VAL A 57 -15.68 28.59 -8.17
C VAL A 57 -16.96 27.77 -8.37
N HIS A 58 -17.20 27.34 -9.60
CA HIS A 58 -18.41 26.60 -9.93
C HIS A 58 -18.49 25.24 -9.19
N PRO A 59 -19.65 24.82 -8.64
CA PRO A 59 -19.79 23.54 -7.94
C PRO A 59 -19.38 22.31 -8.76
N LEU A 60 -19.62 22.33 -10.08
CA LEU A 60 -19.20 21.24 -10.98
C LEU A 60 -17.67 21.12 -11.05
N PHE A 61 -16.94 22.23 -10.94
CA PHE A 61 -15.48 22.21 -10.86
C PHE A 61 -14.99 21.55 -9.57
N ILE A 62 -15.66 21.81 -8.44
CA ILE A 62 -15.35 21.15 -7.16
C ILE A 62 -15.60 19.64 -7.26
N PHE A 63 -16.73 19.23 -7.86
CA PHE A 63 -17.03 17.82 -8.10
C PHE A 63 -15.97 17.15 -8.99
N LEU A 64 -15.56 17.81 -10.07
CA LEU A 64 -14.47 17.35 -10.94
C LEU A 64 -13.16 17.20 -10.16
N ALA A 65 -12.81 18.17 -9.31
CA ALA A 65 -11.61 18.11 -8.48
C ALA A 65 -11.63 16.91 -7.51
N ILE A 66 -12.78 16.62 -6.89
CA ILE A 66 -12.96 15.45 -6.01
C ILE A 66 -12.71 14.14 -6.79
N ILE A 67 -13.28 14.01 -7.98
CA ILE A 67 -13.07 12.84 -8.84
C ILE A 67 -11.59 12.71 -9.22
N LEU A 68 -10.93 13.81 -9.58
CA LEU A 68 -9.51 13.82 -9.95
C LEU A 68 -8.60 13.40 -8.79
N ILE A 69 -8.89 13.85 -7.57
CA ILE A 69 -8.17 13.45 -6.35
C ILE A 69 -8.31 11.94 -6.14
N PHE A 70 -9.52 11.41 -6.25
CA PHE A 70 -9.77 9.98 -6.15
C PHE A 70 -9.01 9.19 -7.23
N LEU A 71 -9.12 9.61 -8.49
CA LEU A 71 -8.49 8.92 -9.63
C LEU A 71 -6.96 8.92 -9.49
N SER A 72 -6.39 10.05 -9.07
CA SER A 72 -4.97 10.17 -8.76
C SER A 72 -4.53 9.16 -7.69
N LEU A 73 -5.24 9.13 -6.56
CA LEU A 73 -4.94 8.22 -5.47
C LEU A 73 -5.04 6.76 -5.91
N LEU A 74 -6.10 6.41 -6.65
CA LEU A 74 -6.32 5.08 -7.17
C LEU A 74 -5.18 4.64 -8.11
N VAL A 75 -4.84 5.47 -9.09
CA VAL A 75 -3.77 5.14 -10.05
C VAL A 75 -2.42 5.09 -9.35
N SER A 76 -2.14 6.00 -8.40
CA SER A 76 -0.94 5.93 -7.60
C SER A 76 -0.84 4.62 -6.83
N ASN A 77 -1.91 4.21 -6.15
CA ASN A 77 -1.93 2.98 -5.37
C ASN A 77 -1.70 1.74 -6.25
N LEU A 78 -2.39 1.66 -7.39
CA LEU A 78 -2.22 0.56 -8.34
C LEU A 78 -0.82 0.54 -8.96
N ALA A 79 -0.29 1.70 -9.38
CA ALA A 79 1.05 1.81 -9.94
C ALA A 79 2.10 1.39 -8.91
N THR A 80 1.99 1.86 -7.67
CA THR A 80 2.92 1.47 -6.61
C THR A 80 2.88 -0.03 -6.31
N CYS A 81 1.69 -0.66 -6.31
CA CYS A 81 1.59 -2.12 -6.18
C CYS A 81 2.39 -2.83 -7.28
N VAL A 82 2.26 -2.40 -8.54
CA VAL A 82 3.02 -2.96 -9.66
C VAL A 82 4.53 -2.80 -9.45
N PHE A 83 5.01 -1.58 -9.15
CA PHE A 83 6.43 -1.31 -9.00
C PHE A 83 7.06 -1.99 -7.77
N LEU A 84 6.34 -2.08 -6.66
CA LEU A 84 6.80 -2.80 -5.46
C LEU A 84 6.82 -4.31 -5.68
N THR A 85 5.85 -4.87 -6.39
CA THR A 85 5.88 -6.29 -6.78
C THR A 85 7.07 -6.60 -7.69
N TYR A 86 7.40 -5.73 -8.63
CA TYR A 86 8.60 -5.93 -9.44
C TYR A 86 9.90 -5.79 -8.64
N ALA A 87 9.94 -4.89 -7.66
CA ALA A 87 11.10 -4.71 -6.79
C ALA A 87 11.32 -5.87 -5.82
N ASN A 88 10.25 -6.55 -5.40
CA ASN A 88 10.32 -7.69 -4.48
C ASN A 88 9.30 -8.78 -4.86
N ARG A 89 9.62 -9.49 -5.96
CA ARG A 89 8.75 -10.53 -6.53
C ARG A 89 8.57 -11.73 -5.60
N GLU A 90 9.54 -12.01 -4.75
CA GLU A 90 9.48 -13.09 -3.77
C GLU A 90 8.42 -12.82 -2.70
N LYS A 91 8.36 -11.59 -2.17
CA LYS A 91 7.36 -11.19 -1.15
C LYS A 91 5.98 -10.99 -1.74
N TYR A 92 5.86 -10.31 -2.89
CA TYR A 92 4.57 -9.90 -3.46
C TYR A 92 4.22 -10.65 -4.75
N ASN A 93 4.14 -11.98 -4.67
CA ASN A 93 3.91 -12.84 -5.84
C ASN A 93 2.47 -12.81 -6.40
N ARG A 94 1.46 -12.44 -5.58
CA ARG A 94 0.02 -12.44 -5.95
C ARG A 94 -0.47 -11.13 -6.57
N LEU A 95 0.24 -10.60 -7.58
CA LEU A 95 -0.02 -9.27 -8.16
C LEU A 95 -1.49 -9.00 -8.53
N ILE A 96 -2.13 -9.91 -9.28
CA ILE A 96 -3.51 -9.71 -9.76
C ILE A 96 -4.51 -9.62 -8.60
N SER A 97 -4.34 -10.49 -7.60
CA SER A 97 -5.17 -10.47 -6.40
C SER A 97 -4.96 -9.17 -5.63
N THR A 98 -3.70 -8.75 -5.46
CA THR A 98 -3.35 -7.47 -4.83
C THR A 98 -3.97 -6.27 -5.54
N LEU A 99 -3.82 -6.16 -6.87
CA LEU A 99 -4.41 -5.06 -7.63
C LEU A 99 -5.93 -5.02 -7.51
N THR A 100 -6.58 -6.18 -7.51
CA THR A 100 -8.04 -6.27 -7.37
C THR A 100 -8.50 -5.81 -5.99
N GLN A 101 -7.86 -6.29 -4.93
CA GLN A 101 -8.21 -5.90 -3.56
C GLN A 101 -7.95 -4.41 -3.31
N VAL A 102 -6.83 -3.89 -3.83
CA VAL A 102 -6.48 -2.47 -3.74
C VAL A 102 -7.50 -1.62 -4.49
N PHE A 103 -7.90 -2.02 -5.71
CA PHE A 103 -8.94 -1.33 -6.46
C PHE A 103 -10.26 -1.29 -5.68
N VAL A 104 -10.74 -2.44 -5.19
CA VAL A 104 -12.02 -2.56 -4.46
C VAL A 104 -12.00 -1.72 -3.19
N VAL A 105 -10.95 -1.82 -2.38
CA VAL A 105 -10.80 -1.03 -1.14
C VAL A 105 -10.83 0.47 -1.43
N ASN A 106 -10.13 0.95 -2.47
CA ASN A 106 -10.09 2.37 -2.79
C ASN A 106 -11.45 2.87 -3.28
N VAL A 107 -12.20 2.07 -4.04
CA VAL A 107 -13.58 2.40 -4.44
C VAL A 107 -14.50 2.48 -3.22
N ILE A 108 -14.42 1.51 -2.29
CA ILE A 108 -15.21 1.54 -1.05
C ILE A 108 -14.88 2.78 -0.22
N LEU A 109 -13.59 3.08 -0.01
CA LEU A 109 -13.15 4.28 0.71
C LEU A 109 -13.68 5.56 0.05
N PHE A 110 -13.69 5.62 -1.28
CA PHE A 110 -14.25 6.77 -2.00
C PHE A 110 -15.75 6.89 -1.81
N LEU A 111 -16.52 5.79 -1.91
CA LEU A 111 -17.96 5.81 -1.68
C LEU A 111 -18.32 6.26 -0.25
N VAL A 112 -17.51 5.86 0.73
CA VAL A 112 -17.66 6.30 2.14
C VAL A 112 -17.27 7.78 2.30
N ALA A 113 -16.24 8.26 1.59
CA ALA A 113 -15.81 9.65 1.64
C ALA A 113 -16.75 10.61 0.89
N LEU A 114 -17.45 10.13 -0.15
CA LEU A 114 -18.34 10.94 -0.99
C LEU A 114 -19.40 11.74 -0.21
N PRO A 115 -20.19 11.16 0.72
CA PRO A 115 -21.13 11.94 1.52
C PRO A 115 -20.44 13.01 2.39
N LEU A 116 -19.24 12.73 2.90
CA LEU A 116 -18.46 13.71 3.65
C LEU A 116 -18.03 14.87 2.76
N TYR A 117 -17.62 14.60 1.50
CA TYR A 117 -17.30 15.66 0.55
C TYR A 117 -18.49 16.56 0.25
N LEU A 118 -19.68 15.99 0.05
CA LEU A 118 -20.90 16.75 -0.22
C LEU A 118 -21.34 17.59 0.99
N LEU A 119 -21.13 17.09 2.21
CA LEU A 119 -21.44 17.85 3.43
C LEU A 119 -20.46 19.01 3.63
N VAL A 120 -19.17 18.75 3.42
CA VAL A 120 -18.10 19.74 3.64
C VAL A 120 -18.08 20.81 2.56
N SER A 121 -18.41 20.47 1.31
CA SER A 121 -18.44 21.42 0.19
C SER A 121 -19.45 22.55 0.37
N ALA A 122 -20.50 22.32 1.15
CA ALA A 122 -21.48 23.35 1.52
C ALA A 122 -20.93 24.38 2.54
N HIS A 123 -19.85 24.07 3.25
CA HIS A 123 -19.35 24.89 4.35
C HIS A 123 -18.05 25.64 4.01
N SER A 124 -17.03 24.97 3.50
CA SER A 124 -15.77 25.64 3.10
C SER A 124 -14.94 24.85 2.10
N LEU A 125 -14.32 25.55 1.15
CA LEU A 125 -13.42 24.96 0.16
C LEU A 125 -12.14 24.41 0.80
N ALA A 126 -11.63 25.06 1.86
CA ALA A 126 -10.44 24.61 2.58
C ALA A 126 -10.64 23.23 3.22
N ALA A 127 -11.83 22.97 3.77
CA ALA A 127 -12.13 21.69 4.40
C ALA A 127 -12.18 20.51 3.42
N ILE A 128 -12.46 20.76 2.12
CA ILE A 128 -12.33 19.74 1.07
C ILE A 128 -10.88 19.27 0.95
N GLY A 129 -9.92 20.20 1.05
CA GLY A 129 -8.49 19.89 1.03
C GLY A 129 -8.07 19.02 2.21
N TYR A 130 -8.59 19.30 3.42
CA TYR A 130 -8.33 18.46 4.60
C TYR A 130 -8.92 17.04 4.44
N LEU A 131 -10.15 16.94 3.94
CA LEU A 131 -10.79 15.65 3.69
C LEU A 131 -10.05 14.84 2.63
N ALA A 132 -9.54 15.49 1.57
CA ALA A 132 -8.68 14.87 0.57
C ALA A 132 -7.37 14.35 1.17
N GLY A 133 -6.75 15.11 2.08
CA GLY A 133 -5.58 14.66 2.82
C GLY A 133 -5.86 13.41 3.65
N ILE A 134 -6.99 13.38 4.37
CA ILE A 134 -7.41 12.19 5.15
C ILE A 134 -7.64 10.99 4.22
N GLN A 135 -8.37 11.18 3.11
CA GLN A 135 -8.62 10.11 2.15
C GLN A 135 -7.31 9.57 1.56
N LEU A 136 -6.35 10.44 1.25
CA LEU A 136 -5.02 10.04 0.77
C LEU A 136 -4.32 9.14 1.80
N ILE A 137 -4.22 9.58 3.06
CA ILE A 137 -3.57 8.85 4.15
C ILE A 137 -4.23 7.47 4.33
N LEU A 138 -5.56 7.43 4.43
CA LEU A 138 -6.32 6.19 4.60
C LEU A 138 -6.21 5.28 3.37
N GLY A 139 -6.25 5.83 2.16
CA GLY A 139 -6.14 5.06 0.93
C GLY A 139 -4.77 4.41 0.77
N VAL A 140 -3.69 5.15 1.03
CA VAL A 140 -2.33 4.57 1.00
C VAL A 140 -2.17 3.54 2.12
N LEU A 141 -2.55 3.85 3.36
CA LEU A 141 -2.44 2.92 4.47
C LEU A 141 -3.19 1.62 4.20
N THR A 142 -4.45 1.70 3.76
CA THR A 142 -5.25 0.50 3.49
C THR A 142 -4.68 -0.30 2.31
N THR A 143 -4.10 0.38 1.30
CA THR A 143 -3.39 -0.28 0.19
C THR A 143 -2.18 -1.04 0.70
N VAL A 144 -1.34 -0.42 1.53
CA VAL A 144 -0.16 -1.07 2.13
C VAL A 144 -0.58 -2.29 2.96
N LEU A 145 -1.58 -2.14 3.83
CA LEU A 145 -2.10 -3.26 4.63
C LEU A 145 -2.64 -4.40 3.76
N ALA A 146 -3.38 -4.08 2.68
CA ALA A 146 -3.86 -5.09 1.73
C ALA A 146 -2.70 -5.84 1.07
N MET A 147 -1.63 -5.13 0.65
CA MET A 147 -0.43 -5.74 0.10
C MET A 147 0.24 -6.70 1.10
N GLU A 148 0.39 -6.27 2.36
CA GLU A 148 1.09 -7.05 3.40
C GLU A 148 0.27 -8.27 3.85
N VAL A 149 -1.06 -8.14 3.94
CA VAL A 149 -1.95 -9.27 4.23
C VAL A 149 -1.90 -10.31 3.11
N LEU A 150 -1.95 -9.88 1.84
CA LEU A 150 -1.96 -10.79 0.68
C LEU A 150 -0.59 -11.41 0.41
N ALA A 151 0.50 -10.74 0.78
CA ALA A 151 1.85 -11.28 0.75
C ALA A 151 2.00 -12.50 1.69
N GLY A 152 1.09 -12.68 2.66
CA GLY A 152 1.15 -13.82 3.59
C GLY A 152 2.43 -13.85 4.41
N SER A 153 3.00 -12.68 4.72
CA SER A 153 4.30 -12.64 5.41
C SER A 153 4.16 -13.13 6.85
N LYS A 154 5.04 -14.05 7.26
CA LYS A 154 5.17 -14.50 8.67
C LYS A 154 5.41 -13.36 9.66
N HIS A 155 5.86 -12.20 9.16
CA HIS A 155 6.20 -11.01 9.94
C HIS A 155 5.19 -9.88 9.74
N ILE A 156 3.89 -10.20 9.64
CA ILE A 156 2.84 -9.19 9.40
C ILE A 156 2.83 -8.07 10.47
N ILE A 157 3.15 -8.41 11.72
CA ILE A 157 3.22 -7.44 12.83
C ILE A 157 4.37 -6.44 12.60
N LEU A 158 5.53 -6.91 12.13
CA LEU A 158 6.65 -6.03 11.77
C LEU A 158 6.24 -5.05 10.67
N ASN A 159 5.52 -5.54 9.66
CA ASN A 159 5.04 -4.71 8.55
C ASN A 159 3.97 -3.70 8.99
N LEU A 160 3.13 -4.06 9.97
CA LEU A 160 2.18 -3.13 10.58
C LEU A 160 2.90 -2.01 11.34
N TYR A 161 3.91 -2.34 12.16
CA TYR A 161 4.69 -1.34 12.89
C TYR A 161 5.48 -0.41 11.97
N SER A 162 6.09 -0.96 10.92
CA SER A 162 6.80 -0.15 9.93
C SER A 162 5.86 0.77 9.15
N SER A 163 4.64 0.32 8.86
CA SER A 163 3.59 1.12 8.23
C SER A 163 3.14 2.31 9.09
N ILE A 164 2.97 2.10 10.40
CA ILE A 164 2.66 3.17 11.35
C ILE A 164 3.81 4.17 11.40
N LEU A 165 5.05 3.70 11.50
CA LEU A 165 6.22 4.57 11.55
C LEU A 165 6.40 5.37 10.25
N ALA A 166 6.13 4.74 9.10
CA ALA A 166 6.11 5.40 7.79
C ALA A 166 5.11 6.55 7.73
N ILE A 167 3.89 6.35 8.22
CA ILE A 167 2.86 7.40 8.16
C ILE A 167 3.22 8.58 9.07
N PHE A 168 3.72 8.33 10.28
CA PHE A 168 4.13 9.40 11.18
C PHE A 168 5.31 10.19 10.64
N SER A 169 6.32 9.51 10.08
CA SER A 169 7.48 10.19 9.49
C SER A 169 7.12 10.97 8.23
N ALA A 170 6.26 10.43 7.36
CA ALA A 170 5.76 11.16 6.19
C ALA A 170 4.98 12.41 6.60
N LEU A 171 4.06 12.29 7.56
CA LEU A 171 3.30 13.43 8.08
C LEU A 171 4.19 14.48 8.75
N LEU A 172 5.18 14.06 9.52
CA LEU A 172 6.16 14.96 10.13
C LEU A 172 6.92 15.76 9.06
N VAL A 173 7.39 15.09 8.00
CA VAL A 173 8.11 15.77 6.91
C VAL A 173 7.18 16.71 6.14
N ILE A 174 5.95 16.30 5.83
CA ILE A 174 4.96 17.18 5.18
C ILE A 174 4.68 18.40 6.05
N ALA A 175 4.49 18.22 7.36
CA ALA A 175 4.25 19.31 8.30
C ALA A 175 5.46 20.26 8.39
N MET A 176 6.68 19.72 8.45
CA MET A 176 7.90 20.53 8.46
C MET A 176 8.03 21.35 7.19
N ILE A 177 7.80 20.76 6.01
CA ILE A 177 7.82 21.50 4.75
C ILE A 177 6.72 22.57 4.74
N PHE A 178 5.51 22.27 5.23
CA PHE A 178 4.42 23.23 5.31
C PHE A 178 4.78 24.45 6.18
N LEU A 179 5.43 24.22 7.33
CA LEU A 179 5.83 25.28 8.26
C LEU A 179 6.97 26.18 7.73
N THR A 180 7.84 25.66 6.87
CA THR A 180 9.00 26.40 6.34
C THR A 180 8.74 27.07 4.99
N THR A 181 7.57 26.86 4.38
CA THR A 181 7.30 27.23 2.99
C THR A 181 6.35 28.42 2.89
N THR A 182 6.56 29.29 1.89
CA THR A 182 5.66 30.42 1.61
C THR A 182 4.34 29.95 1.00
N ALA A 183 3.28 30.75 1.12
CA ALA A 183 1.94 30.39 0.61
C ALA A 183 1.90 29.97 -0.87
N ALA A 184 2.77 30.54 -1.72
CA ALA A 184 2.87 30.17 -3.13
C ALA A 184 3.43 28.75 -3.31
N ALA A 185 4.43 28.37 -2.51
CA ALA A 185 5.06 27.05 -2.59
C ALA A 185 4.30 25.99 -1.79
N THR A 186 3.35 26.36 -0.93
CA THR A 186 2.41 25.42 -0.29
C THR A 186 1.57 24.66 -1.31
N SER A 187 1.26 25.25 -2.47
CA SER A 187 0.54 24.55 -3.54
C SER A 187 1.31 23.35 -4.12
N LEU A 188 2.66 23.41 -4.10
CA LEU A 188 3.53 22.34 -4.58
C LEU A 188 3.49 21.10 -3.67
N LEU A 189 3.13 21.27 -2.39
CA LEU A 189 3.00 20.16 -1.45
C LEU A 189 1.96 19.14 -1.88
N VAL A 190 0.88 19.58 -2.55
CA VAL A 190 -0.17 18.68 -3.05
C VAL A 190 0.40 17.68 -4.05
N PHE A 191 1.38 18.10 -4.85
CA PHE A 191 2.02 17.24 -5.84
C PHE A 191 3.11 16.34 -5.23
N ILE A 192 3.76 16.78 -4.15
CA ILE A 192 4.82 16.00 -3.51
C ILE A 192 4.26 15.00 -2.49
N ALA A 193 3.09 15.26 -1.90
CA ALA A 193 2.54 14.45 -0.82
C ALA A 193 2.39 12.96 -1.18
N ILE A 194 1.80 12.63 -2.33
CA ILE A 194 1.57 11.22 -2.71
C ILE A 194 2.91 10.46 -2.94
N PRO A 195 3.86 10.95 -3.76
CA PRO A 195 5.18 10.34 -3.92
C PRO A 195 5.94 10.21 -2.61
N LEU A 196 5.87 11.24 -1.76
CA LEU A 196 6.57 11.27 -0.49
C LEU A 196 6.03 10.18 0.44
N VAL A 197 4.71 10.12 0.64
CA VAL A 197 4.07 9.11 1.52
C VAL A 197 4.43 7.70 1.05
N TRP A 198 4.29 7.41 -0.24
CA TRP A 198 4.67 6.10 -0.79
C TRP A 198 6.16 5.79 -0.66
N GLY A 199 7.03 6.78 -0.85
CA GLY A 199 8.46 6.65 -0.61
C GLY A 199 8.78 6.27 0.84
N PHE A 200 8.12 6.92 1.82
CA PHE A 200 8.29 6.59 3.23
C PHE A 200 7.81 5.18 3.58
N PHE A 201 6.70 4.71 3.02
CA PHE A 201 6.23 3.33 3.24
C PHE A 201 7.24 2.30 2.72
N ALA A 202 7.76 2.50 1.51
CA ALA A 202 8.75 1.61 0.94
C ALA A 202 10.09 1.66 1.69
N PHE A 203 10.51 2.85 2.12
CA PHE A 203 11.72 3.06 2.90
C PHE A 203 11.63 2.35 4.25
N TRP A 204 10.64 2.69 5.08
CA TRP A 204 10.52 2.15 6.43
C TRP A 204 10.16 0.68 6.45
N GLY A 205 9.38 0.18 5.49
CA GLY A 205 9.16 -1.25 5.33
C GLY A 205 10.48 -2.01 5.16
N THR A 206 11.39 -1.48 4.33
CA THR A 206 12.69 -2.11 4.10
C THR A 206 13.66 -1.91 5.27
N VAL A 207 13.70 -0.72 5.88
CA VAL A 207 14.53 -0.45 7.08
C VAL A 207 14.12 -1.35 8.23
N ALA A 208 12.81 -1.51 8.48
CA ALA A 208 12.31 -2.39 9.53
C ALA A 208 12.71 -3.84 9.30
N GLU A 209 12.59 -4.34 8.06
CA GLU A 209 13.07 -5.68 7.69
C GLU A 209 14.59 -5.82 7.92
N MET A 210 15.40 -4.83 7.55
CA MET A 210 16.86 -4.84 7.78
C MET A 210 17.23 -4.83 9.27
N VAL A 211 16.60 -3.97 10.06
CA VAL A 211 16.81 -3.89 11.52
C VAL A 211 16.38 -5.20 12.18
N TYR A 212 15.27 -5.78 11.72
CA TYR A 212 14.79 -7.06 12.23
C TYR A 212 15.76 -8.20 11.95
N GLN A 213 16.28 -8.28 10.72
CA GLN A 213 17.28 -9.29 10.35
C GLN A 213 18.56 -9.15 11.18
N TRP A 214 19.01 -7.91 11.40
CA TRP A 214 20.16 -7.64 12.28
C TRP A 214 19.91 -8.09 13.72
N PHE A 215 18.75 -7.75 14.30
CA PHE A 215 18.35 -8.21 15.63
C PHE A 215 18.30 -9.75 15.71
N TYR A 216 17.67 -10.40 14.74
CA TYR A 216 17.58 -11.86 14.67
C TYR A 216 18.97 -12.51 14.61
N SER A 217 19.90 -11.95 13.83
CA SER A 217 21.28 -12.47 13.75
C SER A 217 22.08 -12.36 15.05
N LEU A 218 21.74 -11.40 15.91
CA LEU A 218 22.42 -11.21 17.20
C LEU A 218 21.85 -12.13 18.29
N TYR A 219 20.51 -12.25 18.36
CA TYR A 219 19.84 -12.90 19.49
C TYR A 219 19.31 -14.30 19.16
N GLY A 220 19.17 -14.66 17.89
CA GLY A 220 18.63 -15.97 17.45
C GLY A 220 17.17 -16.23 17.85
N SER A 221 16.46 -15.19 18.31
CA SER A 221 15.06 -15.26 18.73
C SER A 221 14.18 -14.49 17.74
N ASP A 222 13.03 -15.08 17.41
CA ASP A 222 12.06 -14.56 16.45
C ASP A 222 10.74 -14.17 17.16
N PRO A 223 10.71 -13.02 17.87
CA PRO A 223 9.56 -12.62 18.67
C PRO A 223 8.40 -12.06 17.84
N LEU A 224 8.63 -11.67 16.58
CA LEU A 224 7.61 -11.03 15.74
C LEU A 224 7.08 -11.94 14.63
N CYS A 225 7.53 -13.20 14.57
CA CYS A 225 6.94 -14.20 13.70
C CYS A 225 5.60 -14.69 14.27
N SER A 226 4.58 -14.70 13.42
CA SER A 226 3.24 -15.18 13.77
C SER A 226 3.17 -16.69 14.04
N GLU A 227 4.26 -17.44 13.84
CA GLU A 227 4.31 -18.90 13.99
C GLU A 227 5.12 -19.37 15.22
N THR A 228 5.73 -18.47 16.01
CA THR A 228 6.48 -18.85 17.22
C THR A 228 5.58 -18.99 18.45
N SER A 229 6.12 -19.39 19.62
CA SER A 229 5.34 -19.58 20.86
C SER A 229 4.55 -18.34 21.31
N PHE A 230 4.92 -17.13 20.86
CA PHE A 230 4.16 -15.89 21.07
C PHE A 230 3.18 -15.58 19.91
N GLY A 231 3.24 -16.34 18.83
CA GLY A 231 2.40 -16.30 17.64
C GLY A 231 1.28 -17.35 17.60
N GLU A 232 1.37 -18.43 18.40
CA GLU A 232 0.31 -19.45 18.54
C GLU A 232 -1.05 -18.86 18.95
N ASP A 233 -1.06 -17.68 19.59
CA ASP A 233 -2.26 -16.92 19.93
C ASP A 233 -3.04 -16.36 18.70
N TYR A 234 -2.43 -16.34 17.51
CA TYR A 234 -3.01 -15.71 16.30
C TYR A 234 -3.75 -16.68 15.36
N GLY A 235 -3.89 -17.96 15.74
CA GLY A 235 -4.71 -18.94 15.03
C GLY A 235 -3.96 -19.69 13.92
N GLU A 236 -4.13 -21.01 13.91
CA GLU A 236 -3.47 -22.00 13.06
C GLU A 236 -3.71 -21.77 11.56
N ARG A 237 -2.97 -20.87 10.90
CA ARG A 237 -2.99 -20.72 9.43
C ARG A 237 -1.98 -21.61 8.68
N GLY A 238 -1.09 -22.30 9.41
CA GLY A 238 0.04 -23.04 8.81
C GLY A 238 -0.03 -24.56 8.89
N LYS A 239 -1.14 -25.14 9.38
CA LYS A 239 -1.28 -26.61 9.50
C LYS A 239 -1.84 -27.28 8.24
N GLU A 240 -2.69 -26.58 7.47
CA GLU A 240 -3.34 -27.16 6.28
C GLU A 240 -2.36 -27.44 5.12
N GLU A 241 -1.28 -26.67 4.96
CA GLU A 241 -0.29 -26.91 3.88
C GLU A 241 0.66 -28.09 4.16
N LYS A 242 0.71 -28.63 5.39
CA LYS A 242 1.64 -29.73 5.73
C LYS A 242 1.00 -31.12 5.69
N GLU A 243 -0.32 -31.24 5.67
CA GLU A 243 -0.99 -32.54 5.71
C GLU A 243 -1.19 -33.17 4.31
N GLU A 244 -1.08 -32.41 3.22
CA GLU A 244 -1.21 -32.96 1.85
C GLU A 244 0.06 -33.65 1.30
N GLU A 245 1.21 -33.55 1.97
CA GLU A 245 2.45 -34.28 1.60
C GLU A 245 2.72 -35.48 2.53
N SER A 246 1.71 -36.28 2.82
CA SER A 246 1.95 -37.62 3.38
C SER A 246 2.19 -38.61 2.23
N PRO A 247 3.35 -39.29 2.15
CA PRO A 247 3.62 -40.24 1.09
C PRO A 247 2.67 -41.43 1.25
N VAL A 248 1.90 -41.71 0.18
CA VAL A 248 1.19 -42.97 0.04
C VAL A 248 2.23 -44.10 0.14
N LYS A 249 2.26 -44.77 1.30
CA LYS A 249 2.87 -46.09 1.43
C LYS A 249 2.11 -47.02 0.49
N SER A 250 2.65 -47.28 -0.69
CA SER A 250 2.32 -48.49 -1.43
C SER A 250 3.04 -49.61 -0.73
N ASP A 251 2.31 -50.29 0.16
CA ASP A 251 2.79 -51.51 0.78
C ASP A 251 3.04 -52.58 -0.30
N ASP A 252 4.21 -53.18 -0.12
CA ASP A 252 4.74 -54.39 -0.70
C ASP A 252 3.72 -55.53 -0.66
N VAL A 253 3.39 -56.11 -1.82
CA VAL A 253 2.84 -57.46 -1.94
C VAL A 253 3.67 -58.16 -3.02
N THR A 254 4.80 -58.72 -2.56
CA THR A 254 5.48 -59.84 -3.20
C THR A 254 5.03 -61.12 -2.49
N GLU A 255 5.05 -62.26 -3.20
CA GLU A 255 4.58 -63.63 -2.85
C GLU A 255 3.15 -63.94 -3.38
N GLU A 256 2.90 -64.96 -4.21
CA GLU A 256 3.62 -66.19 -4.52
C GLU A 256 3.18 -66.69 -5.91
N ALA A 257 4.14 -67.21 -6.68
CA ALA A 257 3.88 -68.12 -7.77
C ALA A 257 3.97 -69.55 -7.23
N GLU A 258 2.94 -70.38 -7.40
CA GLU A 258 3.11 -71.80 -7.74
C GLU A 258 1.77 -72.52 -7.98
N ASN A 259 1.69 -73.21 -9.13
CA ASN A 259 1.20 -74.58 -9.31
C ASN A 259 -0.20 -74.99 -8.82
N GLU A 260 -1.09 -75.37 -9.77
CA GLU A 260 -1.48 -76.78 -10.03
C GLU A 260 -2.75 -76.89 -10.90
N ASN A 261 -2.65 -77.72 -11.95
CA ASN A 261 -3.65 -78.68 -12.47
C ASN A 261 -5.14 -78.29 -12.58
N GLU A 262 -5.62 -78.09 -13.83
CA GLU A 262 -6.51 -79.01 -14.60
C GLU A 262 -7.02 -78.36 -15.90
#